data_AF-A0A9E2H9B4-F1
#
_entry.id   AF-A0A9E2H9B4-F1
#
_cell.length_a   1.000
_cell.length_b   1.000
_cell.length_c   1.000
_cell.angle_alpha   90.00
_cell.angle_beta   90.00
_cell.angle_gamma   90.00
#
_symmetry.space_group_name_H-M   'P 1'
#
loop_
_entity.id
_entity.type
_entity.pdbx_description
1 polymer ?
#
loop_
_entity_poly.entity_id
_entity_poly.type
_entity_poly.pdbx_seq_one_letter_code
_entity_poly.pdbx_strand_id
1 'polypeptide(L)'
;MLLPRKIKREDDFISFESVIDYGPPLPDQAFFSKNGLHELSAPRLVYSCLLNPGIERIADTAARQIFRRGAEELRRIETAKDTETLIVLLKNNPDTLNHLPLIDRLVTEKEQSVQMILQELKQHQNSSFIEIAVRILHRAGINCSQELIGIIKTGKNRKAYAISLLCVLLGFYDNEESEKLLWDYYHYMKLKYPNDTYSDGPLLGLIEIRERRTEKTTPSL
;
A
#
# COMPACT_ATOMS: atom_id res chain seq x y z
N MET A 1 -23.69 16.03 -25.49
CA MET A 1 -22.25 15.82 -25.20
C MET A 1 -22.14 14.52 -24.43
N LEU A 2 -21.84 13.41 -25.12
CA LEU A 2 -21.73 12.09 -24.50
C LEU A 2 -20.35 11.97 -23.87
N LEU A 3 -20.30 11.79 -22.54
CA LEU A 3 -19.06 11.43 -21.85
C LEU A 3 -18.52 10.12 -22.45
N PRO A 4 -17.24 10.05 -22.87
CA PRO A 4 -16.69 8.81 -23.37
C PRO A 4 -16.75 7.75 -22.27
N ARG A 5 -17.37 6.61 -22.58
CA ARG A 5 -17.31 5.41 -21.74
C ARG A 5 -15.84 5.10 -21.47
N LYS A 6 -15.41 5.16 -20.20
CA LYS A 6 -14.12 4.62 -19.76
C LYS A 6 -14.08 3.15 -20.21
N ILE A 7 -13.29 2.87 -21.24
CA ILE A 7 -12.90 1.52 -21.62
C ILE A 7 -12.31 0.90 -20.35
N LYS A 8 -12.86 -0.23 -19.90
CA LYS A 8 -12.28 -1.05 -18.83
C LYS A 8 -10.84 -1.36 -19.27
N ARG A 9 -9.85 -0.74 -18.64
CA ARG A 9 -8.44 -1.01 -18.89
C ARG A 9 -8.12 -2.38 -18.29
N GLU A 10 -8.17 -3.42 -19.11
CA GLU A 10 -7.58 -4.72 -18.80
C GLU A 10 -6.02 -4.65 -18.79
N ASP A 11 -5.43 -3.50 -19.17
CA ASP A 11 -4.01 -3.31 -19.46
C ASP A 11 -3.12 -2.82 -18.31
N ASP A 12 -3.62 -2.76 -17.07
CA ASP A 12 -2.84 -2.24 -15.94
C ASP A 12 -1.93 -3.32 -15.28
N PHE A 13 -1.72 -4.46 -15.93
CA PHE A 13 -0.81 -5.51 -15.45
C PHE A 13 0.63 -5.27 -15.93
N ILE A 14 1.57 -5.32 -14.98
CA ILE A 14 3.00 -5.24 -15.27
C ILE A 14 3.54 -6.66 -15.53
N SER A 15 4.30 -6.86 -16.61
CA SER A 15 4.90 -8.16 -16.95
C SER A 15 6.18 -8.45 -16.14
N PHE A 16 6.55 -9.73 -15.97
CA PHE A 16 7.77 -10.17 -15.28
C PHE A 16 9.04 -9.56 -15.84
N GLU A 17 9.08 -9.40 -17.16
CA GLU A 17 10.28 -8.96 -17.87
C GLU A 17 10.25 -7.47 -18.20
N SER A 18 9.16 -6.74 -17.88
CA SER A 18 9.00 -5.38 -18.40
C SER A 18 9.68 -4.30 -17.56
N VAL A 19 9.96 -4.56 -16.29
CA VAL A 19 10.68 -3.61 -15.44
C VAL A 19 12.17 -3.86 -15.64
N ILE A 20 12.80 -2.96 -16.39
CA ILE A 20 14.23 -3.00 -16.67
C ILE A 20 15.01 -2.24 -15.59
N ASP A 21 16.33 -2.39 -15.62
CA ASP A 21 17.25 -1.60 -14.81
C ASP A 21 17.31 -0.15 -15.33
N TYR A 22 16.87 0.82 -14.52
CA TYR A 22 16.94 2.26 -14.82
C TYR A 22 18.22 2.93 -14.27
N GLY A 23 19.28 2.15 -14.05
CA GLY A 23 20.56 2.61 -13.55
C GLY A 23 20.61 2.76 -12.02
N PRO A 24 21.72 3.31 -11.50
CA PRO A 24 21.88 3.52 -10.06
C PRO A 24 20.87 4.56 -9.55
N PRO A 25 20.28 4.36 -8.35
CA PRO A 25 19.38 5.35 -7.76
C PRO A 25 20.11 6.67 -7.49
N LEU A 26 19.49 7.77 -7.90
CA LEU A 26 19.94 9.14 -7.58
C LEU A 26 18.79 9.96 -6.96
N PRO A 27 18.22 9.54 -5.80
CA PRO A 27 17.14 10.26 -5.14
C PRO A 27 17.67 11.44 -4.32
N ASP A 28 18.29 12.41 -4.98
CA ASP A 28 18.79 13.65 -4.35
C ASP A 28 17.71 14.76 -4.31
N GLN A 29 18.05 15.90 -3.69
CA GLN A 29 17.14 17.04 -3.63
C GLN A 29 16.71 17.53 -5.02
N ALA A 30 17.60 17.47 -6.02
CA ALA A 30 17.29 17.90 -7.37
C ALA A 30 16.28 16.96 -8.04
N PHE A 31 16.40 15.65 -7.81
CA PHE A 31 15.43 14.66 -8.25
C PHE A 31 14.04 14.95 -7.68
N PHE A 32 13.91 15.11 -6.35
CA PHE A 32 12.60 15.36 -5.73
C PHE A 32 12.01 16.73 -6.12
N SER A 33 12.84 17.75 -6.33
CA SER A 33 12.37 19.08 -6.76
C SER A 33 11.85 19.06 -8.20
N LYS A 34 12.39 18.20 -9.07
CA LYS A 34 11.95 18.05 -10.46
C LYS A 34 10.76 17.10 -10.63
N ASN A 35 10.52 16.24 -9.65
CA ASN A 35 9.54 15.17 -9.71
C ASN A 35 8.51 15.35 -8.59
N GLY A 36 7.47 16.12 -8.88
CA GLY A 36 6.37 16.34 -7.95
C GLY A 36 5.41 15.15 -7.89
N LEU A 37 4.83 14.95 -6.72
CA LEU A 37 3.66 14.09 -6.53
C LEU A 37 2.42 14.76 -7.09
N HIS A 38 1.45 13.96 -7.53
CA HIS A 38 0.12 14.48 -7.82
C HIS A 38 -0.52 15.04 -6.54
N GLU A 39 -1.37 16.06 -6.70
CA GLU A 39 -2.07 16.69 -5.58
C GLU A 39 -2.98 15.68 -4.87
N LEU A 40 -3.75 14.91 -5.66
CA LEU A 40 -4.62 13.83 -5.19
C LEU A 40 -4.29 12.53 -5.92
N SER A 41 -3.84 11.54 -5.16
CA SER A 41 -3.65 10.18 -5.66
C SER A 41 -3.94 9.16 -4.56
N ALA A 42 -4.37 7.97 -4.97
CA ALA A 42 -4.64 6.89 -4.03
C ALA A 42 -3.39 6.45 -3.23
N PRO A 43 -2.19 6.31 -3.83
CA PRO A 43 -0.96 6.07 -3.06
C PRO A 43 -0.68 7.14 -2.00
N ARG A 44 -0.94 8.42 -2.30
CA ARG A 44 -0.77 9.53 -1.34
C ARG A 44 -1.76 9.47 -0.18
N LEU A 45 -3.01 9.07 -0.44
CA LEU A 45 -3.99 8.84 0.62
C LEU A 45 -3.55 7.71 1.55
N VAL A 46 -3.13 6.57 0.98
CA VAL A 46 -2.60 5.44 1.76
C VAL A 46 -1.37 5.86 2.57
N TYR A 47 -0.40 6.54 1.95
CA TYR A 47 0.78 7.06 2.64
C TYR A 47 0.42 7.97 3.83
N SER A 48 -0.55 8.87 3.65
CA SER A 48 -1.02 9.76 4.72
C SER A 48 -1.65 8.98 5.88
N CYS A 49 -2.39 7.92 5.58
CA CYS A 49 -2.95 7.00 6.56
C CYS A 49 -1.86 6.23 7.33
N LEU A 50 -0.78 5.83 6.65
CA LEU A 50 0.35 5.15 7.31
C LEU A 50 1.08 6.08 8.29
N LEU A 51 1.30 7.34 7.91
CA LEU A 51 1.90 8.35 8.79
C LEU A 51 1.01 8.74 9.96
N ASN A 52 -0.31 8.82 9.75
CA ASN A 52 -1.26 9.39 10.71
C ASN A 52 -2.45 8.44 10.99
N PRO A 53 -2.22 7.29 11.64
CA PRO A 53 -3.29 6.31 11.89
C PRO A 53 -4.42 6.86 12.78
N GLY A 54 -4.17 7.93 13.55
CA GLY A 54 -5.19 8.59 14.38
C GLY A 54 -6.30 9.28 13.57
N ILE A 55 -6.01 9.76 12.37
CA ILE A 55 -7.00 10.47 11.52
C ILE A 55 -8.11 9.51 11.08
N GLU A 56 -7.76 8.26 10.79
CA GLU A 56 -8.72 7.23 10.37
C GLU A 56 -9.75 6.95 11.45
N ARG A 57 -9.35 6.97 12.73
CA ARG A 57 -10.26 6.76 13.87
C ARG A 57 -11.27 7.90 14.00
N ILE A 58 -10.84 9.14 13.77
CA ILE A 58 -11.73 10.31 13.80
C ILE A 58 -12.76 10.19 12.66
N ALA A 59 -12.29 9.87 11.45
CA ALA A 59 -13.15 9.70 10.28
C ALA A 59 -14.15 8.54 10.48
N ASP A 60 -13.71 7.39 10.99
CA ASP A 60 -14.57 6.24 11.28
C ASP A 60 -15.66 6.59 12.31
N THR A 61 -15.29 7.26 13.39
CA THR A 61 -16.23 7.70 14.44
C THR A 61 -17.33 8.61 13.85
N ALA A 62 -16.95 9.58 13.02
CA ALA A 62 -17.90 10.48 12.37
C ALA A 62 -18.81 9.72 11.38
N ALA A 63 -18.24 8.84 10.57
CA ALA A 63 -19.01 8.09 9.56
C ALA A 63 -20.05 7.16 10.19
N ARG A 64 -19.72 6.50 11.30
CA ARG A 64 -20.63 5.58 12.03
C ARG A 64 -21.82 6.30 12.68
N GLN A 65 -21.70 7.59 13.00
CA GLN A 65 -22.83 8.38 13.49
C GLN A 65 -23.87 8.64 12.40
N ILE A 66 -23.46 8.65 11.14
CA ILE A 66 -24.30 8.99 9.99
C ILE A 66 -24.87 7.73 9.33
N PHE A 67 -24.07 6.65 9.24
CA PHE A 67 -24.42 5.45 8.50
C PHE A 67 -24.51 4.21 9.39
N ARG A 68 -25.60 3.45 9.25
CA ARG A 68 -25.82 2.17 9.96
C ARG A 68 -25.48 0.92 9.12
N ARG A 69 -24.80 1.09 7.97
CA ARG A 69 -24.41 -0.04 7.11
C ARG A 69 -23.24 -0.82 7.74
N GLY A 70 -23.07 -2.07 7.34
CA GLY A 70 -21.96 -2.91 7.81
C GLY A 70 -22.10 -3.49 9.22
N ALA A 71 -23.24 -3.29 9.92
CA ALA A 71 -23.43 -3.79 11.29
C ALA A 71 -23.29 -5.32 11.42
N GLU A 72 -23.78 -6.08 10.44
CA GLU A 72 -23.66 -7.54 10.45
C GLU A 72 -22.22 -8.00 10.23
N GLU A 73 -21.50 -7.36 9.31
CA GLU A 73 -20.07 -7.64 9.12
C GLU A 73 -19.25 -7.26 10.35
N LEU A 74 -19.57 -6.14 11.02
CA LEU A 74 -18.92 -5.76 12.27
C LEU A 74 -19.09 -6.85 13.33
N ARG A 75 -20.31 -7.37 13.52
CA ARG A 75 -20.56 -8.49 14.44
C ARG A 75 -19.73 -9.71 14.08
N ARG A 76 -19.58 -10.02 12.80
CA ARG A 76 -18.72 -11.12 12.34
C ARG A 76 -17.26 -10.89 12.66
N ILE A 77 -16.76 -9.66 12.55
CA ILE A 77 -15.38 -9.28 12.94
C ILE A 77 -15.19 -9.42 14.46
N GLU A 78 -16.14 -8.93 15.25
CA GLU A 78 -16.10 -8.97 16.72
C GLU A 78 -16.18 -10.39 17.28
N THR A 79 -16.96 -11.27 16.63
CA THR A 79 -17.19 -12.65 17.08
C THR A 79 -16.29 -13.70 16.41
N ALA A 80 -15.48 -13.31 15.43
CA ALA A 80 -14.51 -14.20 14.80
C ALA A 80 -13.54 -14.77 15.85
N LYS A 81 -13.42 -16.09 15.89
CA LYS A 81 -12.62 -16.80 16.91
C LYS A 81 -11.14 -16.92 16.54
N ASP A 82 -10.82 -16.79 15.27
CA ASP A 82 -9.50 -17.08 14.72
C ASP A 82 -9.13 -16.10 13.60
N THR A 83 -7.83 -16.02 13.33
CA THR A 83 -7.23 -15.15 12.31
C THR A 83 -7.69 -15.54 10.91
N GLU A 84 -7.88 -16.84 10.64
CA GLU A 84 -8.34 -17.37 9.37
C GLU A 84 -9.69 -16.78 8.96
N THR A 85 -10.64 -16.72 9.89
CA THR A 85 -11.96 -16.13 9.67
C THR A 85 -11.85 -14.64 9.32
N LEU A 86 -10.97 -13.91 10.00
CA LEU A 86 -10.72 -12.49 9.71
C LEU A 86 -10.06 -12.29 8.33
N ILE A 87 -9.14 -13.15 7.93
CA ILE A 87 -8.54 -13.14 6.59
C ILE A 87 -9.58 -13.43 5.51
N VAL A 88 -10.51 -14.35 5.75
CA VAL A 88 -11.64 -14.60 4.83
C VAL A 88 -12.52 -13.36 4.70
N LEU A 89 -12.82 -12.65 5.79
CA LEU A 89 -13.55 -11.38 5.74
C LEU A 89 -12.80 -10.33 4.91
N LEU A 90 -11.49 -10.20 5.14
CA LEU A 90 -10.62 -9.29 4.39
C LEU A 90 -10.63 -9.56 2.87
N LYS A 91 -10.56 -10.83 2.47
CA LYS A 91 -10.60 -11.25 1.06
C LYS A 91 -11.94 -10.96 0.38
N ASN A 92 -13.03 -10.97 1.15
CA ASN A 92 -14.39 -10.77 0.65
C ASN A 92 -14.80 -9.30 0.51
N ASN A 93 -13.82 -8.39 0.40
CA ASN A 93 -14.02 -6.95 0.18
C ASN A 93 -14.93 -6.31 1.24
N PRO A 94 -14.43 -6.16 2.48
CA PRO A 94 -15.23 -5.70 3.61
C PRO A 94 -15.75 -4.27 3.39
N ASP A 95 -16.86 -3.93 4.05
CA ASP A 95 -17.39 -2.57 4.04
C ASP A 95 -16.33 -1.61 4.58
N THR A 96 -16.13 -0.50 3.88
CA THR A 96 -15.24 0.61 4.26
C THR A 96 -15.39 1.07 5.71
N LEU A 97 -16.61 1.04 6.27
CA LEU A 97 -16.82 1.40 7.67
C LEU A 97 -16.16 0.40 8.62
N ASN A 98 -16.01 -0.86 8.21
CA ASN A 98 -15.46 -1.92 9.04
C ASN A 98 -13.98 -2.20 8.79
N HIS A 99 -13.31 -1.41 7.93
CA HIS A 99 -11.88 -1.57 7.69
C HIS A 99 -11.06 -1.40 8.97
N LEU A 100 -11.32 -0.35 9.75
CA LEU A 100 -10.53 -0.07 10.96
C LEU A 100 -10.70 -1.17 12.04
N PRO A 101 -11.93 -1.61 12.41
CA PRO A 101 -12.10 -2.74 13.32
C PRO A 101 -11.43 -4.03 12.84
N LEU A 102 -11.49 -4.32 11.54
CA LEU A 102 -10.84 -5.50 10.96
C LEU A 102 -9.31 -5.40 11.07
N ILE A 103 -8.74 -4.24 10.78
CA ILE A 103 -7.30 -3.97 10.94
C ILE A 103 -6.89 -4.14 12.41
N ASP A 104 -7.63 -3.54 13.34
CA ASP A 104 -7.31 -3.62 14.78
C ASP A 104 -7.32 -5.07 15.29
N ARG A 105 -8.27 -5.88 14.82
CA ARG A 105 -8.33 -7.32 15.15
C ARG A 105 -7.13 -8.08 14.57
N LEU A 106 -6.80 -7.90 13.30
CA LEU A 106 -5.67 -8.59 12.66
C LEU A 106 -4.30 -8.14 13.20
N VAL A 107 -4.17 -6.88 13.64
CA VAL A 107 -2.94 -6.39 14.29
C VAL A 107 -2.75 -6.97 15.71
N THR A 108 -3.82 -7.43 16.36
CA THR A 108 -3.71 -8.08 17.68
C THR A 108 -2.96 -9.42 17.58
N GLU A 109 -3.24 -10.19 16.51
CA GLU A 109 -2.58 -11.48 16.20
C GLU A 109 -1.54 -11.30 15.08
N LYS A 110 -0.63 -10.33 15.25
CA LYS A 110 0.20 -9.80 14.16
C LYS A 110 1.11 -10.83 13.50
N GLU A 111 1.73 -11.75 14.24
CA GLU A 111 2.66 -12.74 13.68
C GLU A 111 1.95 -13.66 12.68
N GLN A 112 0.79 -14.21 13.07
CA GLN A 112 -0.02 -15.07 12.20
C GLN A 112 -0.63 -14.26 11.05
N SER A 113 -1.19 -13.08 11.34
CA SER A 113 -1.87 -12.24 10.35
C SER A 113 -0.91 -11.77 9.26
N VAL A 114 0.30 -11.33 9.61
CA VAL A 114 1.33 -10.92 8.64
C VAL A 114 1.68 -12.07 7.71
N GLN A 115 1.93 -13.27 8.24
CA GLN A 115 2.24 -14.44 7.42
C GLN A 115 1.12 -14.76 6.43
N MET A 116 -0.13 -14.79 6.88
CA MET A 116 -1.28 -15.08 6.03
C MET A 116 -1.48 -14.03 4.94
N ILE A 117 -1.37 -12.74 5.29
CA ILE A 117 -1.48 -11.63 4.33
C ILE A 117 -0.39 -11.73 3.26
N LEU A 118 0.86 -12.00 3.63
CA LEU A 118 1.96 -12.15 2.68
C LEU A 118 1.71 -13.31 1.69
N GLN A 119 1.11 -14.42 2.13
CA GLN A 119 0.74 -15.51 1.22
C GLN A 119 -0.36 -15.11 0.25
N GLU A 120 -1.39 -14.40 0.73
CA GLU A 120 -2.49 -13.92 -0.10
C GLU A 120 -2.03 -12.87 -1.12
N LEU A 121 -1.08 -12.00 -0.75
CA LEU A 121 -0.48 -10.99 -1.64
C LEU A 121 0.27 -11.61 -2.84
N LYS A 122 0.73 -12.85 -2.73
CA LYS A 122 1.33 -13.58 -3.87
C LYS A 122 0.30 -13.94 -4.95
N GLN A 123 -0.99 -13.95 -4.63
CA GLN A 123 -2.08 -14.28 -5.54
C GLN A 123 -2.83 -13.01 -6.00
N HIS A 124 -3.68 -13.13 -7.03
CA HIS A 124 -4.52 -12.01 -7.46
C HIS A 124 -5.49 -11.61 -6.35
N GLN A 125 -5.45 -10.35 -5.92
CA GLN A 125 -6.39 -9.79 -4.97
C GLN A 125 -7.08 -8.54 -5.52
N ASN A 126 -8.20 -8.17 -4.91
CA ASN A 126 -8.87 -6.91 -5.18
C ASN A 126 -8.12 -5.73 -4.54
N SER A 127 -8.36 -4.51 -5.02
CA SER A 127 -7.66 -3.30 -4.54
C SER A 127 -7.88 -3.03 -3.04
N SER A 128 -9.09 -3.27 -2.54
CA SER A 128 -9.45 -3.09 -1.12
C SER A 128 -8.61 -3.98 -0.21
N PHE A 129 -8.42 -5.26 -0.58
CA PHE A 129 -7.52 -6.16 0.12
C PHE A 129 -6.11 -5.59 0.22
N ILE A 130 -5.56 -5.05 -0.87
CA ILE A 130 -4.19 -4.50 -0.90
C ILE A 130 -4.04 -3.28 -0.01
N GLU A 131 -4.98 -2.33 -0.09
CA GLU A 131 -4.96 -1.13 0.75
C GLU A 131 -5.00 -1.47 2.24
N ILE A 132 -5.91 -2.37 2.63
CA ILE A 132 -6.05 -2.79 4.02
C ILE A 132 -4.82 -3.62 4.46
N ALA A 133 -4.33 -4.53 3.61
CA ALA A 133 -3.13 -5.32 3.88
C ALA A 133 -1.92 -4.43 4.15
N VAL A 134 -1.70 -3.39 3.33
CA VAL A 134 -0.61 -2.43 3.53
C VAL A 134 -0.70 -1.76 4.90
N ARG A 135 -1.90 -1.36 5.32
CA ARG A 135 -2.15 -0.77 6.65
C ARG A 135 -1.88 -1.76 7.79
N ILE A 136 -2.30 -3.03 7.65
CA ILE A 136 -2.06 -4.07 8.65
C ILE A 136 -0.57 -4.35 8.78
N LEU A 137 0.13 -4.59 7.66
CA LEU A 137 1.56 -4.88 7.64
C LEU A 137 2.37 -3.75 8.28
N HIS A 138 2.06 -2.49 7.93
CA HIS A 138 2.71 -1.34 8.55
C HIS A 138 2.44 -1.28 10.07
N ARG A 139 1.18 -1.39 10.50
CA ARG A 139 0.80 -1.30 11.92
C ARG A 139 1.30 -2.47 12.77
N ALA A 140 1.51 -3.63 12.17
CA ALA A 140 2.11 -4.78 12.84
C ALA A 140 3.56 -4.50 13.27
N GLY A 141 4.27 -3.60 12.55
CA GLY A 141 5.65 -3.24 12.85
C GLY A 141 6.65 -4.38 12.62
N ILE A 142 6.26 -5.42 11.89
CA ILE A 142 7.13 -6.56 11.54
C ILE A 142 7.79 -6.24 10.19
N ASN A 143 9.12 -6.25 10.15
CA ASN A 143 9.85 -6.05 8.89
C ASN A 143 9.65 -7.25 7.96
N CYS A 144 8.89 -7.04 6.88
CA CYS A 144 8.65 -8.02 5.82
C CYS A 144 9.15 -7.53 4.45
N SER A 145 10.16 -6.66 4.45
CA SER A 145 10.68 -6.03 3.22
C SER A 145 11.16 -7.04 2.18
N GLN A 146 11.84 -8.11 2.60
CA GLN A 146 12.35 -9.14 1.70
C GLN A 146 11.22 -9.92 1.02
N GLU A 147 10.19 -10.31 1.79
CA GLU A 147 9.00 -10.96 1.25
C GLU A 147 8.23 -10.04 0.29
N LEU A 148 8.12 -8.75 0.61
CA LEU A 148 7.49 -7.75 -0.25
C LEU A 148 8.26 -7.54 -1.55
N ILE A 149 9.59 -7.45 -1.50
CA ILE A 149 10.45 -7.41 -2.70
C ILE A 149 10.17 -8.64 -3.57
N GLY A 150 10.11 -9.83 -2.95
CA GLY A 150 9.75 -11.08 -3.62
C GLY A 150 8.38 -11.03 -4.29
N ILE A 151 7.35 -10.52 -3.59
CA ILE A 151 5.98 -10.35 -4.11
C ILE A 151 5.96 -9.36 -5.27
N ILE A 152 6.65 -8.22 -5.17
CA ILE A 152 6.66 -7.20 -6.22
C ILE A 152 7.32 -7.74 -7.50
N LYS A 153 8.45 -8.45 -7.35
CA LYS A 153 9.21 -9.00 -8.47
C LYS A 153 8.55 -10.22 -9.11
N THR A 154 8.02 -11.15 -8.30
CA THR A 154 7.63 -12.50 -8.75
C THR A 154 6.19 -12.90 -8.43
N GLY A 155 5.45 -12.09 -7.66
CA GLY A 155 4.06 -12.37 -7.29
C GLY A 155 3.12 -12.30 -8.49
N LYS A 156 1.94 -12.94 -8.38
CA LYS A 156 0.90 -12.89 -9.42
C LYS A 156 0.06 -11.62 -9.36
N ASN A 157 0.08 -10.89 -8.23
CA ASN A 157 -0.66 -9.64 -8.08
C ASN A 157 0.10 -8.47 -8.70
N ARG A 158 -0.01 -8.36 -10.02
CA ARG A 158 0.84 -7.49 -10.81
C ARG A 158 0.13 -6.28 -11.39
N LYS A 159 -1.03 -5.92 -10.83
CA LYS A 159 -1.68 -4.65 -11.15
C LYS A 159 -0.77 -3.50 -10.74
N ALA A 160 -0.57 -2.53 -11.62
CA ALA A 160 0.27 -1.37 -11.37
C ALA A 160 -0.15 -0.63 -10.09
N TYR A 161 -1.46 -0.54 -9.84
CA TYR A 161 -1.98 -0.02 -8.58
C TYR A 161 -1.50 -0.80 -7.35
N ALA A 162 -1.60 -2.14 -7.37
CA ALA A 162 -1.20 -2.97 -6.24
C ALA A 162 0.30 -2.82 -5.97
N ILE A 163 1.13 -2.87 -7.02
CA ILE A 163 2.57 -2.68 -6.90
C ILE A 163 2.90 -1.28 -6.36
N SER A 164 2.20 -0.25 -6.84
CA SER A 164 2.36 1.13 -6.36
C SER A 164 2.17 1.22 -4.85
N LEU A 165 1.12 0.60 -4.29
CA LEU A 165 0.88 0.59 -2.85
C LEU A 165 1.90 -0.24 -2.05
N LEU A 166 2.36 -1.38 -2.59
CA LEU A 166 3.41 -2.17 -1.96
C LEU A 166 4.74 -1.40 -1.94
N CYS A 167 5.02 -0.60 -2.97
CA CYS A 167 6.18 0.29 -3.01
C CYS A 167 6.09 1.39 -1.94
N VAL A 168 4.90 1.95 -1.67
CA VAL A 168 4.72 2.88 -0.53
C VAL A 168 5.14 2.20 0.77
N LEU A 169 4.58 1.01 1.04
CA LEU A 169 4.89 0.25 2.26
C LEU A 169 6.38 -0.07 2.39
N LEU A 170 7.03 -0.42 1.27
CA LEU A 170 8.44 -0.79 1.26
C LEU A 170 9.35 0.36 1.73
N GLY A 171 8.97 1.62 1.45
CA GLY A 171 9.70 2.80 1.95
C GLY A 171 9.73 2.93 3.47
N PHE A 172 8.79 2.31 4.18
CA PHE A 172 8.75 2.27 5.64
C PHE A 172 9.64 1.17 6.27
N TYR A 173 10.38 0.40 5.47
CA TYR A 173 11.33 -0.58 5.97
C TYR A 173 12.77 -0.17 5.72
N ASP A 174 13.64 -0.46 6.68
CA ASP A 174 15.07 -0.20 6.58
C ASP A 174 15.72 -1.33 5.78
N ASN A 175 15.76 -1.18 4.44
CA ASN A 175 16.33 -2.16 3.54
C ASN A 175 16.92 -1.48 2.29
N GLU A 176 18.24 -1.60 2.11
CA GLU A 176 19.00 -0.99 1.01
C GLU A 176 18.55 -1.45 -0.38
N GLU A 177 18.09 -2.69 -0.53
CA GLU A 177 17.59 -3.21 -1.81
C GLU A 177 16.30 -2.50 -2.25
N SER A 178 15.56 -1.93 -1.30
CA SER A 178 14.30 -1.24 -1.57
C SER A 178 14.51 -0.02 -2.44
N GLU A 179 15.57 0.75 -2.22
CA GLU A 179 15.83 1.99 -2.95
C GLU A 179 15.99 1.74 -4.45
N LYS A 180 16.75 0.69 -4.81
CA LYS A 180 16.90 0.29 -6.22
C LYS A 180 15.58 -0.14 -6.85
N LEU A 181 14.81 -0.96 -6.14
CA LEU A 181 13.52 -1.42 -6.64
C LEU A 181 12.56 -0.25 -6.84
N LEU A 182 12.44 0.64 -5.86
CA LEU A 182 11.57 1.81 -5.93
C LEU A 182 11.97 2.74 -7.08
N TRP A 183 13.28 2.92 -7.31
CA TRP A 183 13.80 3.68 -8.44
C TRP A 183 13.34 3.11 -9.79
N ASP A 184 13.52 1.81 -10.00
CA ASP A 184 13.15 1.16 -11.26
C ASP A 184 11.64 1.22 -11.50
N TYR A 185 10.84 0.96 -10.47
CA TYR A 185 9.38 1.02 -10.59
C TYR A 185 8.87 2.45 -10.77
N TYR A 186 9.51 3.46 -10.17
CA TYR A 186 9.18 4.86 -10.41
C TYR A 186 9.31 5.21 -11.90
N HIS A 187 10.49 4.95 -12.47
CA HIS A 187 10.77 5.28 -13.87
C HIS A 187 9.92 4.44 -14.84
N TYR A 188 9.78 3.15 -14.56
CA TYR A 188 8.91 2.28 -15.34
C TYR A 188 7.46 2.80 -15.37
N MET A 189 6.88 3.08 -14.20
CA MET A 189 5.47 3.51 -14.12
C MET A 189 5.27 4.89 -14.73
N LYS A 190 6.23 5.81 -14.56
CA LYS A 190 6.19 7.14 -15.18
C LYS A 190 6.22 7.07 -16.70
N LEU A 191 7.01 6.16 -17.26
CA LEU A 191 7.08 5.94 -18.70
C LEU A 191 5.84 5.21 -19.24
N LYS A 192 5.40 4.15 -18.56
CA LYS A 192 4.35 3.25 -19.05
C LYS A 192 2.94 3.79 -18.81
N TYR A 193 2.71 4.48 -17.71
CA TYR A 193 1.42 4.99 -17.27
C TYR A 193 1.48 6.51 -17.00
N PRO A 194 1.87 7.34 -17.98
CA PRO A 194 2.13 8.77 -17.75
C PRO A 194 0.89 9.58 -17.37
N ASN A 195 -0.31 9.05 -17.63
CA ASN A 195 -1.59 9.68 -17.31
C ASN A 195 -2.24 9.14 -16.02
N ASP A 196 -1.56 8.23 -15.32
CA ASP A 196 -2.02 7.62 -14.07
C ASP A 196 -1.07 7.98 -12.93
N THR A 197 -1.54 7.82 -11.70
CA THR A 197 -0.78 8.19 -10.50
C THR A 197 0.02 7.01 -9.93
N TYR A 198 0.27 5.95 -10.71
CA TYR A 198 0.94 4.74 -10.19
C TYR A 198 2.40 5.02 -9.79
N SER A 199 3.07 5.94 -10.48
CA SER A 199 4.44 6.35 -10.15
C SER A 199 4.55 7.06 -8.79
N ASP A 200 3.46 7.56 -8.22
CA ASP A 200 3.47 8.21 -6.90
C ASP A 200 3.86 7.22 -5.80
N GLY A 201 3.45 5.95 -5.89
CA GLY A 201 3.74 4.96 -4.86
C GLY A 201 5.25 4.72 -4.65
N PRO A 202 6.01 4.36 -5.69
CA PRO A 202 7.46 4.26 -5.62
C PRO A 202 8.15 5.58 -5.24
N LEU A 203 7.65 6.73 -5.73
CA LEU A 203 8.20 8.03 -5.36
C LEU A 203 8.02 8.34 -3.86
N LEU A 204 6.83 8.06 -3.31
CA LEU A 204 6.56 8.19 -1.87
C LEU A 204 7.47 7.28 -1.04
N GLY A 205 7.71 6.05 -1.50
CA GLY A 205 8.66 5.14 -0.85
C GLY A 205 10.09 5.71 -0.82
N LEU A 206 10.55 6.32 -1.92
CA LEU A 206 11.87 6.99 -1.97
C LEU A 206 11.94 8.21 -1.05
N ILE A 207 10.86 9.00 -0.98
CA ILE A 207 10.76 10.14 -0.06
C ILE A 207 10.87 9.65 1.39
N GLU A 208 10.11 8.63 1.76
CA GLU A 208 10.12 8.07 3.13
C GLU A 208 11.51 7.58 3.56
N ILE A 209 12.21 6.84 2.68
CA ILE A 209 13.58 6.39 2.95
C ILE A 209 14.51 7.58 3.23
N ARG A 210 14.39 8.66 2.45
CA ARG A 210 15.21 9.85 2.61
C ARG A 210 14.91 10.60 3.90
N GLU A 211 13.64 10.83 4.22
CA GLU A 211 13.25 11.55 5.45
C GLU A 211 13.80 10.83 6.67
N ARG A 212 13.63 9.50 6.74
CA ARG A 212 14.14 8.68 7.84
C ARG A 212 15.67 8.66 7.94
N ARG A 213 16.38 8.70 6.81
CA ARG A 213 17.85 8.85 6.81
C ARG A 213 18.27 10.21 7.38
N THR A 214 17.50 11.27 7.10
CA THR A 214 17.75 12.64 7.59
C THR A 214 17.46 12.77 9.08
N GLU A 215 16.40 12.11 9.58
CA GLU A 215 16.10 12.03 11.01
C GLU A 215 17.20 11.31 11.78
N LYS A 216 17.74 10.19 11.26
CA LYS A 216 18.84 9.45 11.89
C LYS A 216 20.14 10.26 11.99
N THR A 217 20.41 11.18 11.06
CA THR A 217 21.64 11.98 11.04
C THR A 217 21.54 13.28 11.83
N THR A 218 20.33 13.69 12.22
CA THR A 218 20.10 14.87 13.07
C THR A 218 19.98 14.40 14.52
N PRO A 219 21.02 14.54 15.38
CA PRO A 219 20.91 14.14 16.77
C PRO A 219 19.78 14.92 17.44
N SER A 220 18.90 14.21 18.13
CA SER A 220 17.86 14.79 18.97
C SER A 220 18.51 15.73 19.98
N LEU A 221 18.25 17.03 19.83
CA LEU A 221 18.64 18.09 20.77
C LEU A 221 17.92 17.96 22.10
#